data_AF-A0A2J6X5F4-F1
#
_entry.id   AF-A0A2J6X5F4-F1
#
_cell.length_a   1.000
_cell.length_b   1.000
_cell.length_c   1.000
_cell.angle_alpha   90.00
_cell.angle_beta   90.00
_cell.angle_gamma   90.00
#
_symmetry.space_group_name_H-M   'P 1'
#
loop_
_entity.id
_entity.type
_entity.pdbx_description
1 polymer ?
#
loop_
_entity_poly.entity_id
_entity_poly.type
_entity_poly.pdbx_seq_one_letter_code
_entity_poly.pdbx_strand_id
1 'polypeptide(L)'
;RQMAACGIQIIPTYAPASWWFGSSTGLRRRDFELGAFALSGQADPGGQTLYACNQIPLPSNNWEGQNYMGWCNERASRAIIAANNTLDRAERIRQYAIVQEEFTKDMVSLPLFNRLETYAATNRLKNFKPNPTEYYTANADEWELTDNGDTIVLGLTQEPQTMWSLIESAAVQRVAVNLLGVPATTTYDYDYQPVGLDGLSTIESGRATNADVEVKEGDIVWNTDGEAVPLAPGVEIVTADGETITYQSGTVKMKQLTVTDKWISGIKWEDGEPLKKADFELAYKINCDPDSGATSLTYCNSIKSIDFKSDTEYTVTFHPGVQWPTYFAGAGLGAYPSHQVLSDGRKLADV
;
A
#
# COMPACT_ATOMS: atom_id res chain seq x y z
N ARG A 1 35.10 8.04 0.60
CA ARG A 1 36.48 7.46 0.68
C ARG A 1 36.66 6.33 -0.33
N GLN A 2 35.85 5.27 -0.30
CA GLN A 2 35.93 4.18 -1.29
C GLN A 2 35.76 4.67 -2.74
N MET A 3 34.71 5.46 -3.04
CA MET A 3 34.51 6.06 -4.37
C MET A 3 35.71 6.91 -4.84
N ALA A 4 36.32 7.69 -3.95
CA ALA A 4 37.48 8.51 -4.27
C ALA A 4 38.72 7.68 -4.64
N ALA A 5 38.91 6.50 -4.03
CA ALA A 5 39.98 5.57 -4.40
C ALA A 5 39.81 5.02 -5.83
N CYS A 6 38.59 5.03 -6.34
CA CYS A 6 38.26 4.69 -7.73
C CYS A 6 38.24 5.92 -8.66
N GLY A 7 38.68 7.09 -8.19
CA GLY A 7 38.67 8.33 -8.98
C GLY A 7 37.31 9.04 -9.07
N ILE A 8 36.32 8.65 -8.26
CA ILE A 8 34.98 9.24 -8.23
C ILE A 8 34.87 10.22 -7.05
N GLN A 9 34.64 11.49 -7.34
CA GLN A 9 34.35 12.50 -6.32
C GLN A 9 32.86 12.50 -5.97
N ILE A 10 32.54 12.36 -4.68
CA ILE A 10 31.18 12.52 -4.16
C ILE A 10 31.16 13.80 -3.33
N ILE A 11 30.27 14.73 -3.68
CA ILE A 11 30.02 15.95 -2.92
C ILE A 11 28.72 15.71 -2.14
N PRO A 12 28.79 15.45 -0.82
CA PRO A 12 27.59 15.14 -0.05
C PRO A 12 26.75 16.40 0.19
N THR A 13 25.46 16.31 -0.07
CA THR A 13 24.44 17.27 0.39
C THR A 13 23.67 16.64 1.53
N TYR A 14 23.68 17.28 2.70
CA TYR A 14 22.88 16.85 3.84
C TYR A 14 21.58 17.65 3.84
N ALA A 15 20.49 17.01 3.45
CA ALA A 15 19.17 17.61 3.45
C ALA A 15 18.34 17.11 4.64
N PRO A 16 17.44 17.95 5.21
CA PRO A 16 16.49 17.48 6.21
C PRO A 16 15.54 16.44 5.58
N ALA A 17 15.06 15.49 6.39
CA ALA A 17 14.11 14.47 5.94
C ALA A 17 12.86 15.09 5.29
N SER A 18 12.40 16.23 5.83
CA SER A 18 11.28 17.01 5.29
C SER A 18 11.46 17.49 3.85
N TRP A 19 12.71 17.65 3.41
CA TRP A 19 13.04 17.95 2.01
C TRP A 19 13.31 16.67 1.22
N TRP A 20 14.06 15.72 1.79
CA TRP A 20 14.48 14.53 1.05
C TRP A 20 13.33 13.62 0.65
N PHE A 21 12.33 13.48 1.52
CA PHE A 21 11.12 12.67 1.28
C PHE A 21 9.91 13.53 0.86
N GLY A 22 10.09 14.84 0.67
CA GLY A 22 8.98 15.78 0.45
C GLY A 22 8.21 15.50 -0.84
N SER A 23 6.89 15.73 -0.81
CA SER A 23 6.02 15.53 -1.98
C SER A 23 6.37 16.44 -3.18
N SER A 24 7.06 17.55 -2.92
CA SER A 24 7.49 18.51 -3.93
C SER A 24 9.00 18.66 -4.05
N THR A 25 9.80 17.81 -3.40
CA THR A 25 11.26 17.94 -3.30
C THR A 25 11.96 16.56 -3.30
N GLY A 26 13.30 16.55 -3.33
CA GLY A 26 14.11 15.35 -3.11
C GLY A 26 13.75 14.15 -4.00
N LEU A 27 13.49 13.00 -3.36
CA LEU A 27 13.25 11.71 -4.02
C LEU A 27 12.09 11.75 -5.01
N ARG A 28 10.96 12.36 -4.63
CA ARG A 28 9.74 12.41 -5.45
C ARG A 28 9.97 13.20 -6.74
N ARG A 29 10.83 14.21 -6.70
CA ARG A 29 11.20 15.03 -7.87
C ARG A 29 12.43 14.50 -8.60
N ARG A 30 13.05 13.44 -8.09
CA ARG A 30 14.27 12.85 -8.64
C ARG A 30 15.37 13.88 -8.85
N ASP A 31 15.46 14.85 -7.94
CA ASP A 31 16.44 15.93 -7.95
C ASP A 31 17.72 15.49 -7.21
N PHE A 32 18.36 14.44 -7.75
CA PHE A 32 19.59 13.85 -7.21
C PHE A 32 20.28 12.93 -8.24
N GLU A 33 21.59 12.76 -8.12
CA GLU A 33 22.34 11.72 -8.86
C GLU A 33 22.55 10.44 -8.04
N LEU A 34 22.73 10.58 -6.73
CA LEU A 34 22.89 9.48 -5.78
C LEU A 34 22.18 9.79 -4.47
N GLY A 35 21.28 8.90 -4.08
CA GLY A 35 20.48 9.02 -2.86
C GLY A 35 20.80 7.95 -1.84
N ALA A 36 20.85 8.32 -0.55
CA ALA A 36 20.87 7.37 0.56
C ALA A 36 19.56 7.46 1.33
N PHE A 37 18.80 6.36 1.35
CA PHE A 37 17.54 6.25 2.07
C PHE A 37 17.26 4.79 2.42
N ALA A 38 16.26 4.56 3.25
CA ALA A 38 15.81 3.23 3.64
C ALA A 38 14.40 2.97 3.08
N LEU A 39 14.11 1.70 2.85
CA LEU A 39 12.78 1.18 2.59
C LEU A 39 12.40 0.25 3.75
N SER A 40 11.13 0.26 4.14
CA SER A 40 10.63 -0.66 5.16
C SER A 40 10.33 -2.01 4.53
N GLY A 41 10.77 -3.09 5.19
CA GLY A 41 10.32 -4.44 4.86
C GLY A 41 8.84 -4.63 5.19
N GLN A 42 8.17 -5.51 4.45
CA GLN A 42 6.74 -5.83 4.61
C GLN A 42 6.57 -7.36 4.63
N ALA A 43 5.45 -7.85 5.18
CA ALA A 43 5.13 -9.28 5.15
C ALA A 43 4.93 -9.82 3.73
N ASP A 44 4.28 -9.05 2.86
CA ASP A 44 4.26 -9.30 1.43
C ASP A 44 5.40 -8.53 0.72
N PRO A 45 6.16 -9.16 -0.18
CA PRO A 45 7.29 -8.51 -0.86
C PRO A 45 6.91 -7.30 -1.75
N GLY A 46 5.66 -7.23 -2.24
CA GLY A 46 5.15 -6.10 -3.03
C GLY A 46 6.07 -5.60 -4.14
N GLY A 47 6.35 -4.30 -4.16
CA GLY A 47 7.43 -3.71 -4.95
C GLY A 47 7.06 -3.19 -6.34
N GLN A 48 5.83 -3.40 -6.84
CA GLN A 48 5.40 -2.84 -8.13
C GLN A 48 5.61 -1.32 -8.17
N THR A 49 5.17 -0.58 -7.14
CA THR A 49 5.31 0.89 -7.05
C THR A 49 6.76 1.38 -6.99
N LEU A 50 7.71 0.52 -6.62
CA LEU A 50 9.13 0.84 -6.43
C LEU A 50 9.97 0.53 -7.67
N TYR A 51 9.56 -0.47 -8.48
CA TYR A 51 10.43 -1.07 -9.49
C TYR A 51 9.82 -1.15 -10.89
N ALA A 52 8.49 -1.02 -11.06
CA ALA A 52 7.89 -1.03 -12.38
C ALA A 52 8.22 0.27 -13.16
N CYS A 53 8.34 0.16 -14.48
CA CYS A 53 8.65 1.28 -15.37
C CYS A 53 7.56 2.38 -15.31
N ASN A 54 6.29 1.99 -15.22
CA ASN A 54 5.15 2.93 -15.13
C ASN A 54 4.99 3.58 -13.74
N GLN A 55 5.91 3.31 -12.80
CA GLN A 55 5.91 3.86 -11.45
C GLN A 55 7.06 4.85 -11.22
N ILE A 56 7.69 5.31 -12.30
CA ILE A 56 8.69 6.38 -12.26
C ILE A 56 7.96 7.73 -12.16
N PRO A 57 8.23 8.54 -11.11
CA PRO A 57 7.65 9.86 -11.00
C PRO A 57 8.27 10.81 -12.03
N LEU A 58 7.40 11.42 -12.84
CA LEU A 58 7.74 12.33 -13.94
C LEU A 58 6.80 13.55 -13.92
N PRO A 59 7.20 14.69 -14.52
CA PRO A 59 6.29 15.81 -14.71
C PRO A 59 5.00 15.43 -15.46
N SER A 60 5.08 14.47 -16.39
CA SER A 60 3.96 14.05 -17.25
C SER A 60 2.88 13.22 -16.54
N ASN A 61 3.20 12.60 -15.39
CA ASN A 61 2.25 11.84 -14.58
C ASN A 61 2.04 12.46 -13.20
N ASN A 62 2.17 13.79 -13.09
CA ASN A 62 2.03 14.53 -11.83
C ASN A 62 2.95 14.01 -10.70
N TRP A 63 4.11 13.45 -11.06
CA TRP A 63 5.07 12.85 -10.14
C TRP A 63 4.50 11.68 -9.32
N GLU A 64 3.54 10.94 -9.87
CA GLU A 64 3.03 9.69 -9.31
C GLU A 64 4.08 8.57 -9.38
N GLY A 65 4.08 7.67 -8.40
CA GLY A 65 4.99 6.52 -8.33
C GLY A 65 6.12 6.69 -7.32
N GLN A 66 6.72 5.57 -6.93
CA GLN A 66 7.78 5.50 -5.92
C GLN A 66 9.10 4.96 -6.47
N ASN A 67 9.20 4.72 -7.78
CA ASN A 67 10.45 4.34 -8.46
C ASN A 67 11.35 5.58 -8.63
N TYR A 68 11.84 6.11 -7.50
CA TYR A 68 12.70 7.28 -7.43
C TYR A 68 14.04 7.07 -8.14
N MET A 69 14.49 5.80 -8.21
CA MET A 69 15.69 5.40 -8.95
C MET A 69 15.55 5.70 -10.44
N GLY A 70 14.33 5.72 -10.97
CA GLY A 70 14.08 5.82 -12.41
C GLY A 70 14.55 4.60 -13.18
N TRP A 71 14.60 3.44 -12.52
CA TRP A 71 14.98 2.19 -13.18
C TRP A 71 13.85 1.71 -14.08
N CYS A 72 14.15 1.43 -15.34
CA CYS A 72 13.21 0.79 -16.25
C CYS A 72 13.90 -0.34 -17.01
N ASN A 73 13.58 -1.57 -16.63
CA ASN A 73 13.93 -2.79 -17.33
C ASN A 73 12.61 -3.51 -17.64
N GLU A 74 12.26 -3.66 -18.92
CA GLU A 74 10.96 -4.19 -19.35
C GLU A 74 10.69 -5.63 -18.87
N ARG A 75 11.74 -6.44 -18.76
CA ARG A 75 11.63 -7.82 -18.27
C ARG A 75 11.33 -7.82 -16.77
N ALA A 76 12.04 -7.00 -16.00
CA ALA A 76 11.79 -6.83 -14.57
C ALA A 76 10.43 -6.18 -14.30
N SER A 77 10.03 -5.18 -15.08
CA SER A 77 8.76 -4.46 -14.95
C SER A 77 7.57 -5.40 -15.15
N ARG A 78 7.56 -6.18 -16.23
CA ARG A 78 6.52 -7.20 -16.45
C ARG A 78 6.50 -8.24 -15.34
N ALA A 79 7.67 -8.68 -14.88
CA ALA A 79 7.76 -9.66 -13.79
C ALA A 79 7.24 -9.11 -12.46
N ILE A 80 7.59 -7.88 -12.07
CA ILE A 80 7.13 -7.32 -10.79
C ILE A 80 5.61 -7.07 -10.81
N ILE A 81 5.05 -6.63 -11.95
CA ILE A 81 3.60 -6.49 -12.12
C ILE A 81 2.92 -7.85 -12.01
N ALA A 82 3.42 -8.87 -12.71
CA ALA A 82 2.88 -10.23 -12.62
C ALA A 82 2.98 -10.81 -11.19
N ALA A 83 4.09 -10.61 -10.49
CA ALA A 83 4.28 -11.05 -9.10
C ALA A 83 3.33 -10.38 -8.10
N ASN A 84 2.82 -9.20 -8.44
CA ASN A 84 1.87 -8.40 -7.67
C ASN A 84 0.41 -8.58 -8.15
N ASN A 85 0.16 -9.37 -9.21
CA ASN A 85 -1.16 -9.61 -9.78
C ASN A 85 -1.40 -11.10 -10.08
N THR A 86 -1.16 -11.95 -9.08
CA THR A 86 -1.51 -13.38 -9.13
C THR A 86 -1.68 -13.95 -7.72
N LEU A 87 -2.62 -14.87 -7.56
CA LEU A 87 -2.83 -15.61 -6.30
C LEU A 87 -1.96 -16.88 -6.22
N ASP A 88 -1.32 -17.30 -7.32
CA ASP A 88 -0.42 -18.46 -7.31
C ASP A 88 0.95 -18.09 -6.74
N ARG A 89 1.20 -18.52 -5.50
CA ARG A 89 2.48 -18.31 -4.80
C ARG A 89 3.70 -18.84 -5.58
N ALA A 90 3.58 -19.97 -6.28
CA ALA A 90 4.69 -20.52 -7.04
C ALA A 90 5.04 -19.62 -8.24
N GLU A 91 4.02 -19.04 -8.89
CA GLU A 91 4.21 -18.05 -9.93
C GLU A 91 4.86 -16.77 -9.39
N ARG A 92 4.38 -16.26 -8.24
CA ARG A 92 5.00 -15.09 -7.59
C ARG A 92 6.49 -15.30 -7.34
N ILE A 93 6.88 -16.47 -6.81
CA ILE A 93 8.29 -16.80 -6.55
C ILE A 93 9.11 -16.78 -7.86
N ARG A 94 8.58 -17.37 -8.95
CA ARG A 94 9.26 -17.35 -10.26
C ARG A 94 9.45 -15.93 -10.78
N GLN A 95 8.41 -15.10 -10.67
CA GLN A 95 8.46 -13.73 -11.15
C GLN A 95 9.39 -12.86 -10.31
N TYR A 96 9.37 -12.96 -8.98
CA TYR A 96 10.34 -12.26 -8.12
C TYR A 96 11.78 -12.68 -8.39
N ALA A 97 12.04 -13.94 -8.75
CA ALA A 97 13.37 -14.38 -9.13
C ALA A 97 13.87 -13.64 -10.39
N ILE A 98 13.00 -13.39 -11.37
CA ILE A 98 13.33 -12.57 -12.56
C ILE A 98 13.64 -11.14 -12.16
N VAL A 99 12.82 -10.54 -11.29
CA VAL A 99 13.05 -9.17 -10.79
C VAL A 99 14.42 -9.08 -10.11
N GLN A 100 14.74 -10.01 -9.20
CA GLN A 100 16.03 -10.03 -8.49
C GLN A 100 17.22 -10.27 -9.42
N GLU A 101 17.07 -11.15 -10.43
CA GLU A 101 18.08 -11.42 -11.45
C GLU A 101 18.41 -10.13 -12.22
N GLU A 102 17.40 -9.45 -12.76
CA GLU A 102 17.57 -8.24 -13.54
C GLU A 102 18.04 -7.05 -12.69
N PHE A 103 17.52 -6.91 -11.47
CA PHE A 103 17.96 -5.89 -10.52
C PHE A 103 19.45 -6.01 -10.20
N THR A 104 19.93 -7.25 -10.00
CA THR A 104 21.34 -7.51 -9.67
C THR A 104 22.26 -7.25 -10.86
N LYS A 105 21.81 -7.49 -12.10
CA LYS A 105 22.57 -7.19 -13.32
C LYS A 105 22.75 -5.68 -13.51
N ASP A 106 21.68 -4.92 -13.30
CA ASP A 106 21.68 -3.47 -13.54
C ASP A 106 22.26 -2.67 -12.36
N MET A 107 22.25 -3.25 -11.14
CA MET A 107 22.81 -2.68 -9.91
C MET A 107 22.28 -1.27 -9.60
N VAL A 108 20.96 -1.08 -9.74
CA VAL A 108 20.32 0.24 -9.61
C VAL A 108 20.21 0.76 -8.18
N SER A 109 20.29 -0.13 -7.19
CA SER A 109 20.55 0.24 -5.81
C SER A 109 21.53 -0.75 -5.18
N LEU A 110 22.28 -0.29 -4.19
CA LEU A 110 23.19 -1.11 -3.41
C LEU A 110 22.63 -1.23 -1.98
N PRO A 111 21.95 -2.34 -1.64
CA PRO A 111 21.57 -2.62 -0.25
C PRO A 111 22.81 -2.68 0.63
N LEU A 112 22.86 -1.82 1.66
CA LEU A 112 24.04 -1.70 2.53
C LEU A 112 23.95 -2.63 3.74
N PHE A 113 22.84 -2.58 4.46
CA PHE A 113 22.57 -3.37 5.65
C PHE A 113 21.08 -3.27 6.02
N ASN A 114 20.59 -4.24 6.79
CA ASN A 114 19.32 -4.10 7.50
C ASN A 114 19.52 -3.26 8.75
N ARG A 115 18.76 -2.18 8.89
CA ARG A 115 18.81 -1.32 10.07
C ARG A 115 18.16 -2.05 11.25
N LEU A 116 18.87 -2.12 12.38
CA LEU A 116 18.27 -2.55 13.64
C LEU A 116 17.50 -1.39 14.25
N GLU A 117 16.21 -1.60 14.51
CA GLU A 117 15.40 -0.68 15.31
C GLU A 117 15.43 -1.12 16.78
N THR A 118 15.64 -0.17 17.68
CA THR A 118 15.68 -0.43 19.13
C THR A 118 14.61 0.41 19.79
N TYR A 119 13.74 -0.25 20.55
CA TYR A 119 12.69 0.41 21.31
C TYR A 119 13.02 0.39 22.79
N ALA A 120 12.72 1.50 23.47
CA ALA A 120 12.84 1.61 24.92
C ALA A 120 11.52 2.15 25.47
N ALA A 121 11.04 1.52 26.54
CA ALA A 121 9.84 1.93 27.26
C ALA A 121 10.15 2.09 28.75
N THR A 122 9.38 2.93 29.43
CA THR A 122 9.43 3.04 30.90
C THR A 122 8.97 1.73 31.54
N ASN A 123 9.57 1.34 32.67
CA ASN A 123 9.13 0.16 33.44
C ASN A 123 7.69 0.27 33.97
N ARG A 124 7.09 1.48 33.90
CA ARG A 124 5.68 1.72 34.21
C ARG A 124 4.73 1.26 33.11
N LEU A 125 5.20 1.09 31.86
CA LEU A 125 4.38 0.64 30.75
C LEU A 125 4.31 -0.89 30.78
N LYS A 126 3.10 -1.43 30.93
CA LYS A 126 2.81 -2.85 30.80
C LYS A 126 2.36 -3.17 29.37
N ASN A 127 2.50 -4.45 29.01
CA ASN A 127 2.11 -4.99 27.71
C ASN A 127 2.75 -4.30 26.50
N PHE A 128 3.93 -3.70 26.66
CA PHE A 128 4.71 -3.25 25.53
C PHE A 128 5.32 -4.45 24.79
N LYS A 129 4.84 -4.76 23.58
CA LYS A 129 5.22 -5.96 22.81
C LYS A 129 5.81 -5.60 21.43
N PRO A 130 6.98 -4.94 21.36
CA PRO A 130 7.60 -4.64 20.08
C PRO A 130 7.96 -5.92 19.32
N ASN A 131 7.74 -5.96 18.01
CA ASN A 131 8.11 -7.06 17.12
C ASN A 131 8.85 -6.50 15.89
N PRO A 132 9.90 -7.18 15.37
CA PRO A 132 10.60 -6.72 14.17
C PRO A 132 9.75 -6.65 12.89
N THR A 133 8.57 -7.29 12.83
CA THR A 133 7.72 -7.34 11.64
C THR A 133 6.45 -6.48 11.75
N GLU A 134 6.31 -5.70 12.82
CA GLU A 134 5.15 -4.84 13.06
C GLU A 134 5.55 -3.58 13.84
N TYR A 135 4.85 -2.47 13.60
CA TYR A 135 5.06 -1.23 14.34
C TYR A 135 4.70 -1.44 15.81
N TYR A 136 5.55 -0.94 16.70
CA TYR A 136 5.38 -1.17 18.14
C TYR A 136 4.09 -0.59 18.72
N THR A 137 3.41 0.33 18.03
CA THR A 137 2.10 0.88 18.42
C THR A 137 0.91 0.01 17.99
N ALA A 138 1.13 -1.09 17.26
CA ALA A 138 0.06 -1.95 16.79
C ALA A 138 -0.69 -2.69 17.91
N ASN A 139 -0.11 -2.80 19.11
CA ASN A 139 -0.77 -3.36 20.30
C ASN A 139 -1.04 -2.30 21.38
N ALA A 140 -1.11 -1.02 21.01
CA ALA A 140 -1.27 0.06 21.97
C ALA A 140 -2.59 0.02 22.76
N ASP A 141 -3.60 -0.67 22.23
CA ASP A 141 -4.87 -0.97 22.90
C ASP A 141 -4.72 -1.87 24.13
N GLU A 142 -3.62 -2.63 24.22
CA GLU A 142 -3.31 -3.49 25.38
C GLU A 142 -2.47 -2.77 26.45
N TRP A 143 -2.01 -1.54 26.18
CA TRP A 143 -1.06 -0.85 27.04
C TRP A 143 -1.72 -0.34 28.32
N GLU A 144 -1.03 -0.53 29.46
CA GLU A 144 -1.48 -0.04 30.76
C GLU A 144 -0.31 0.60 31.51
N LEU A 145 -0.57 1.68 32.24
CA LEU A 145 0.41 2.28 33.14
C LEU A 145 0.22 1.75 34.57
N THR A 146 1.31 1.29 35.19
CA THR A 146 1.28 0.68 36.54
C THR A 146 0.79 1.61 37.64
N ASP A 147 0.85 2.91 37.41
CA ASP A 147 0.41 3.96 38.34
C ASP A 147 -1.01 4.48 38.02
N ASN A 148 -1.72 3.82 37.11
CA ASN A 148 -3.02 4.25 36.58
C ASN A 148 -2.98 5.63 35.91
N GLY A 149 -1.82 6.05 35.41
CA GLY A 149 -1.73 7.22 34.55
C GLY A 149 -2.50 7.02 33.23
N ASP A 150 -2.88 8.13 32.61
CA ASP A 150 -3.62 8.18 31.33
C ASP A 150 -2.78 8.75 30.18
N THR A 151 -1.52 9.12 30.45
CA THR A 151 -0.67 9.85 29.52
C THR A 151 0.61 9.08 29.23
N ILE A 152 0.84 8.77 27.94
CA ILE A 152 2.08 8.19 27.43
C ILE A 152 2.77 9.23 26.52
N VAL A 153 4.07 9.42 26.71
CA VAL A 153 4.89 10.26 25.83
C VAL A 153 5.67 9.36 24.88
N LEU A 154 5.41 9.50 23.58
CA LEU A 154 6.13 8.77 22.53
C LEU A 154 7.25 9.65 21.96
N GLY A 155 8.49 9.16 22.08
CA GLY A 155 9.65 9.78 21.43
C GLY A 155 9.81 9.23 20.01
N LEU A 156 9.77 10.11 19.01
CA LEU A 156 10.05 9.76 17.62
C LEU A 156 11.48 10.17 17.25
N THR A 157 12.14 9.38 16.40
CA THR A 157 13.52 9.66 15.94
C THR A 157 13.59 10.86 14.99
N GLN A 158 12.47 11.21 14.37
CA GLN A 158 12.27 12.37 13.49
C GLN A 158 10.78 12.74 13.48
N GLU A 159 10.48 13.99 13.14
CA GLU A 159 9.11 14.45 12.89
C GLU A 159 8.60 13.86 11.57
N PRO A 160 7.36 13.30 11.53
CA PRO A 160 6.68 13.03 10.26
C PRO A 160 6.57 14.31 9.43
N GLN A 161 6.76 14.24 8.11
CA GLN A 161 6.56 15.43 7.27
C GLN A 161 5.10 15.84 7.21
N THR A 162 4.20 14.86 7.25
CA THR A 162 2.75 15.02 7.30
C THR A 162 2.09 13.79 7.93
N MET A 163 0.92 13.98 8.53
CA MET A 163 0.07 12.87 8.97
C MET A 163 -0.79 12.30 7.82
N TRP A 164 -0.70 12.89 6.62
CA TRP A 164 -1.42 12.44 5.42
C TRP A 164 -0.81 11.15 4.84
N SER A 165 -1.41 10.01 5.19
CA SER A 165 -0.90 8.66 4.91
C SER A 165 -0.89 8.25 3.43
N LEU A 166 -1.59 9.00 2.57
CA LEU A 166 -1.58 8.81 1.12
C LEU A 166 -0.27 9.32 0.47
N ILE A 167 0.37 10.31 1.10
CA ILE A 167 1.63 10.92 0.66
C ILE A 167 2.81 10.33 1.44
N GLU A 168 2.68 10.19 2.76
CA GLU A 168 3.77 9.74 3.61
C GLU A 168 3.61 8.31 4.10
N SER A 169 4.68 7.54 3.98
CA SER A 169 4.77 6.14 4.40
C SER A 169 5.95 5.86 5.33
N ALA A 170 6.61 6.90 5.84
CA ALA A 170 7.74 6.75 6.76
C ALA A 170 7.33 6.02 8.05
N ALA A 171 8.25 5.22 8.60
CA ALA A 171 7.98 4.45 9.82
C ALA A 171 7.51 5.32 11.00
N VAL A 172 8.05 6.52 11.17
CA VAL A 172 7.63 7.46 12.23
C VAL A 172 6.19 7.93 12.06
N GLN A 173 5.72 8.08 10.83
CA GLN A 173 4.35 8.46 10.50
C GLN A 173 3.41 7.27 10.77
N ARG A 174 3.80 6.07 10.36
CA ARG A 174 3.03 4.83 10.59
C ARG A 174 2.84 4.53 12.07
N VAL A 175 3.89 4.71 12.87
CA VAL A 175 3.83 4.61 14.33
C VAL A 175 2.75 5.51 14.92
N ALA A 176 2.67 6.77 14.47
CA ALA A 176 1.69 7.73 14.96
C ALA A 176 0.27 7.45 14.44
N VAL A 177 0.10 7.15 13.15
CA VAL A 177 -1.23 6.88 12.56
C VAL A 177 -1.87 5.61 13.08
N ASN A 178 -1.10 4.59 13.45
CA ASN A 178 -1.64 3.39 14.09
C ASN A 178 -2.37 3.67 15.42
N LEU A 179 -2.17 4.85 16.03
CA LEU A 179 -2.89 5.27 17.23
C LEU A 179 -4.19 6.04 16.92
N LEU A 180 -4.40 6.45 15.68
CA LEU A 180 -5.56 7.24 15.26
C LEU A 180 -6.72 6.38 14.74
N GLY A 181 -6.56 5.06 14.68
CA GLY A 181 -7.59 4.15 14.20
C GLY A 181 -7.26 2.69 14.48
N VAL A 182 -8.16 1.80 14.07
CA VAL A 182 -7.98 0.36 14.22
C VAL A 182 -7.43 -0.19 12.90
N PRO A 183 -6.21 -0.78 12.86
CA PRO A 183 -5.72 -1.39 11.64
C PRO A 183 -6.59 -2.59 11.26
N ALA A 184 -6.84 -2.81 9.97
CA ALA A 184 -7.61 -3.97 9.51
C ALA A 184 -6.93 -5.29 9.92
N THR A 185 -5.61 -5.33 9.73
CA THR A 185 -4.75 -6.47 10.06
C THR A 185 -3.40 -5.99 10.61
N THR A 186 -2.71 -6.88 11.32
CA THR A 186 -1.29 -6.77 11.66
C THR A 186 -0.44 -7.70 10.82
N THR A 187 0.87 -7.51 10.84
CA THR A 187 1.86 -8.33 10.14
C THR A 187 2.86 -9.03 11.06
N TYR A 188 2.42 -9.39 12.28
CA TYR A 188 3.29 -10.08 13.24
C TYR A 188 3.82 -11.39 12.66
N ASP A 189 5.12 -11.64 12.87
CA ASP A 189 5.85 -12.83 12.46
C ASP A 189 5.75 -13.17 10.97
N TYR A 190 5.68 -12.14 10.12
CA TYR A 190 5.52 -12.24 8.66
C TYR A 190 4.22 -12.90 8.19
N ASP A 191 3.17 -12.82 9.00
CA ASP A 191 1.84 -13.32 8.67
C ASP A 191 0.77 -12.27 8.97
N TYR A 192 -0.41 -12.40 8.37
CA TYR A 192 -1.51 -11.46 8.56
C TYR A 192 -2.47 -11.94 9.65
N GLN A 193 -2.73 -11.11 10.66
CA GLN A 193 -3.74 -11.39 11.67
C GLN A 193 -4.84 -10.33 11.65
N PRO A 194 -6.12 -10.72 11.69
CA PRO A 194 -7.23 -9.77 11.73
C PRO A 194 -7.24 -9.03 13.08
N VAL A 195 -7.36 -7.70 13.03
CA VAL A 195 -7.54 -6.85 14.22
C VAL A 195 -8.86 -6.09 14.11
N GLY A 196 -8.96 -5.16 13.16
CA GLY A 196 -10.20 -4.47 12.84
C GLY A 196 -11.18 -5.32 12.06
N LEU A 197 -10.70 -6.34 11.34
CA LEU A 197 -11.56 -7.27 10.60
C LEU A 197 -12.12 -8.36 11.52
N ASP A 198 -13.38 -8.77 11.29
CA ASP A 198 -14.02 -9.94 11.90
C ASP A 198 -13.50 -11.24 11.24
N GLY A 199 -12.18 -11.44 11.20
CA GLY A 199 -11.51 -12.49 10.43
C GLY A 199 -11.14 -12.07 9.01
N LEU A 200 -10.08 -12.67 8.45
CA LEU A 200 -9.58 -12.33 7.10
C LEU A 200 -10.60 -12.65 6.00
N SER A 201 -10.63 -11.80 4.97
CA SER A 201 -11.59 -11.87 3.85
C SER A 201 -11.13 -12.80 2.74
N THR A 202 -10.75 -14.04 3.09
CA THR A 202 -10.22 -15.02 2.13
C THR A 202 -11.31 -15.72 1.32
N ILE A 203 -10.92 -16.50 0.32
CA ILE A 203 -11.86 -17.33 -0.45
C ILE A 203 -12.36 -18.48 0.44
N GLU A 204 -11.49 -19.03 1.27
CA GLU A 204 -11.77 -20.14 2.19
C GLU A 204 -12.79 -19.74 3.27
N SER A 205 -12.78 -18.48 3.72
CA SER A 205 -13.79 -17.98 4.66
C SER A 205 -15.14 -17.67 3.99
N GLY A 206 -15.24 -17.82 2.67
CA GLY A 206 -16.43 -17.49 1.88
C GLY A 206 -16.67 -15.98 1.72
N ARG A 207 -15.71 -15.14 2.11
CA ARG A 207 -15.80 -13.68 2.02
C ARG A 207 -15.19 -13.11 0.76
N ALA A 208 -14.48 -13.92 -0.01
CA ALA A 208 -14.08 -13.56 -1.36
C ALA A 208 -14.45 -14.64 -2.37
N THR A 209 -14.61 -14.23 -3.62
CA THR A 209 -14.81 -15.12 -4.77
C THR A 209 -13.86 -14.73 -5.89
N ASN A 210 -13.41 -15.72 -6.66
CA ASN A 210 -12.59 -15.51 -7.85
C ASN A 210 -13.20 -16.24 -9.05
N ALA A 211 -14.21 -15.61 -9.65
CA ALA A 211 -15.08 -16.24 -10.63
C ALA A 211 -14.59 -16.04 -12.06
N ASP A 212 -14.92 -16.99 -12.95
CA ASP A 212 -14.76 -16.80 -14.38
C ASP A 212 -15.85 -15.87 -14.90
N VAL A 213 -15.45 -14.80 -15.59
CA VAL A 213 -16.37 -13.87 -16.25
C VAL A 213 -16.01 -13.76 -17.73
N GLU A 214 -17.02 -13.74 -18.58
CA GLU A 214 -16.84 -13.44 -20.00
C GLU A 214 -16.74 -11.94 -20.21
N VAL A 215 -15.67 -11.51 -20.86
CA VAL A 215 -15.44 -10.14 -21.30
C VAL A 215 -15.40 -10.09 -22.82
N LYS A 216 -15.77 -8.94 -23.38
CA LYS A 216 -15.76 -8.64 -24.81
C LYS A 216 -15.14 -7.29 -25.09
N GLU A 217 -14.88 -7.01 -26.36
CA GLU A 217 -14.38 -5.71 -26.80
C GLU A 217 -15.18 -4.54 -26.20
N GLY A 218 -14.45 -3.57 -25.64
CA GLY A 218 -14.98 -2.40 -24.94
C GLY A 218 -15.15 -2.56 -23.42
N ASP A 219 -15.18 -3.78 -22.87
CA ASP A 219 -15.24 -3.98 -21.42
C ASP A 219 -13.92 -3.52 -20.77
N ILE A 220 -13.99 -2.87 -19.61
CA ILE A 220 -12.78 -2.47 -18.86
C ILE A 220 -12.20 -3.67 -18.13
N VAL A 221 -10.96 -4.02 -18.46
CA VAL A 221 -10.19 -5.14 -17.93
C VAL A 221 -8.85 -4.67 -17.36
N TRP A 222 -8.22 -5.50 -16.55
CA TRP A 222 -6.86 -5.30 -16.06
C TRP A 222 -5.88 -6.00 -16.99
N ASN A 223 -5.02 -5.23 -17.65
CA ASN A 223 -4.02 -5.77 -18.59
C ASN A 223 -2.74 -6.24 -17.87
N THR A 224 -1.80 -6.80 -18.63
CA THR A 224 -0.51 -7.26 -18.09
C THR A 224 0.45 -6.14 -17.67
N ASP A 225 0.16 -4.89 -18.03
CA ASP A 225 0.88 -3.69 -17.59
C ASP A 225 0.37 -3.14 -16.24
N GLY A 226 -0.66 -3.77 -15.67
CA GLY A 226 -1.25 -3.36 -14.40
C GLY A 226 -2.12 -2.11 -14.50
N GLU A 227 -2.86 -2.00 -15.60
CA GLU A 227 -3.70 -0.85 -15.93
C GLU A 227 -5.13 -1.29 -16.27
N ALA A 228 -6.10 -0.46 -15.88
CA ALA A 228 -7.50 -0.63 -16.28
C ALA A 228 -7.71 -0.03 -17.66
N VAL A 229 -7.96 -0.88 -18.67
CA VAL A 229 -8.09 -0.46 -20.08
C VAL A 229 -9.33 -1.07 -20.73
N PRO A 230 -9.95 -0.40 -21.70
CA PRO A 230 -10.95 -1.03 -22.56
C PRO A 230 -10.30 -2.19 -23.33
N LEU A 231 -10.90 -3.38 -23.28
CA LEU A 231 -10.43 -4.53 -24.03
C LEU A 231 -10.58 -4.24 -25.53
N ALA A 232 -9.47 -4.33 -26.26
CA ALA A 232 -9.41 -4.06 -27.69
C ALA A 232 -8.34 -4.93 -28.35
N PRO A 233 -8.38 -5.14 -29.68
CA PRO A 233 -7.34 -5.90 -30.38
C PRO A 233 -5.95 -5.34 -30.08
N GLY A 234 -5.02 -6.20 -29.68
CA GLY A 234 -3.66 -5.82 -29.27
C GLY A 234 -3.45 -5.66 -27.76
N VAL A 235 -4.50 -5.60 -26.95
CA VAL A 235 -4.38 -5.57 -25.49
C VAL A 235 -3.93 -6.94 -24.98
N GLU A 236 -2.86 -6.97 -24.19
CA GLU A 236 -2.37 -8.19 -23.54
C GLU A 236 -3.05 -8.40 -22.18
N ILE A 237 -3.59 -9.60 -21.97
CA ILE A 237 -4.37 -9.95 -20.78
C ILE A 237 -3.99 -11.35 -20.27
N VAL A 238 -4.35 -11.63 -19.02
CA VAL A 238 -4.31 -12.98 -18.44
C VAL A 238 -5.72 -13.58 -18.46
N THR A 239 -5.89 -14.73 -19.11
CA THR A 239 -7.17 -15.44 -19.19
C THR A 239 -7.53 -16.11 -17.86
N ALA A 240 -8.74 -16.64 -17.75
CA ALA A 240 -9.20 -17.39 -16.59
C ALA A 240 -8.33 -18.64 -16.30
N ASP A 241 -7.71 -19.21 -17.34
CA ASP A 241 -6.81 -20.36 -17.22
C ASP A 241 -5.37 -19.97 -16.83
N GLY A 242 -5.09 -18.67 -16.67
CA GLY A 242 -3.77 -18.15 -16.35
C GLY A 242 -2.85 -17.95 -17.55
N GLU A 243 -3.36 -18.09 -18.78
CA GLU A 243 -2.58 -17.87 -19.99
C GLU A 243 -2.49 -16.39 -20.34
N THR A 244 -1.31 -15.91 -20.70
CA THR A 244 -1.14 -14.56 -21.26
C THR A 244 -1.43 -14.59 -22.76
N ILE A 245 -2.37 -13.77 -23.22
CA ILE A 245 -2.73 -13.66 -24.64
C ILE A 245 -2.78 -12.20 -25.07
N THR A 246 -2.52 -11.96 -26.36
CA THR A 246 -2.87 -10.70 -27.02
C THR A 246 -4.27 -10.82 -27.61
N TYR A 247 -5.24 -10.11 -27.04
CA TYR A 247 -6.64 -10.16 -27.49
C TYR A 247 -6.77 -9.74 -28.96
N GLN A 248 -7.66 -10.40 -29.69
CA GLN A 248 -7.89 -10.16 -31.13
C GLN A 248 -9.35 -9.78 -31.42
N SER A 249 -10.32 -10.57 -30.95
CA SER A 249 -11.75 -10.33 -31.11
C SER A 249 -12.55 -11.35 -30.30
N GLY A 250 -13.88 -11.17 -30.24
CA GLY A 250 -14.81 -12.14 -29.64
C GLY A 250 -14.90 -12.04 -28.11
N THR A 251 -15.28 -13.12 -27.46
CA THR A 251 -15.35 -13.20 -25.99
C THR A 251 -14.17 -14.00 -25.45
N VAL A 252 -13.67 -13.59 -24.28
CA VAL A 252 -12.63 -14.31 -23.54
C VAL A 252 -13.05 -14.40 -22.07
N LYS A 253 -12.67 -15.48 -21.40
CA LYS A 253 -12.89 -15.62 -19.96
C LYS A 253 -11.70 -15.09 -19.20
N MET A 254 -11.97 -14.28 -18.18
CA MET A 254 -10.96 -13.78 -17.23
C MET A 254 -11.44 -14.06 -15.80
N LYS A 255 -10.50 -14.10 -14.85
CA LYS A 255 -10.84 -14.15 -13.43
C LYS A 255 -11.32 -12.78 -12.95
N GLN A 256 -12.37 -12.75 -12.15
CA GLN A 256 -12.82 -11.54 -11.44
C GLN A 256 -12.88 -11.81 -9.94
N LEU A 257 -12.11 -11.01 -9.21
CA LEU A 257 -12.04 -11.05 -7.76
C LEU A 257 -13.11 -10.13 -7.15
N THR A 258 -13.86 -10.65 -6.19
CA THR A 258 -14.79 -9.90 -5.35
C THR A 258 -14.50 -10.20 -3.89
N VAL A 259 -14.40 -9.19 -3.05
CA VAL A 259 -14.00 -9.31 -1.64
C VAL A 259 -14.99 -8.57 -0.76
N THR A 260 -15.46 -9.22 0.30
CA THR A 260 -16.32 -8.63 1.32
C THR A 260 -15.54 -8.48 2.61
N ASP A 261 -15.19 -7.24 2.96
CA ASP A 261 -14.58 -6.94 4.23
C ASP A 261 -15.65 -6.67 5.27
N LYS A 262 -15.51 -7.37 6.39
CA LYS A 262 -16.36 -7.22 7.56
C LYS A 262 -15.49 -6.83 8.74
N TRP A 263 -15.84 -5.73 9.39
CA TRP A 263 -15.16 -5.19 10.55
C TRP A 263 -15.81 -5.67 11.84
N ILE A 264 -15.04 -5.72 12.92
CA ILE A 264 -15.58 -6.01 14.25
C ILE A 264 -16.60 -4.94 14.66
N SER A 265 -17.57 -5.32 15.47
CA SER A 265 -18.58 -4.39 15.96
C SER A 265 -18.05 -3.55 17.12
N GLY A 266 -18.67 -2.37 17.32
CA GLY A 266 -18.39 -1.53 18.49
C GLY A 266 -17.14 -0.64 18.38
N ILE A 267 -16.51 -0.57 17.19
CA ILE A 267 -15.47 0.44 16.90
C ILE A 267 -16.08 1.84 17.08
N LYS A 268 -15.33 2.70 17.75
CA LYS A 268 -15.70 4.10 17.99
C LYS A 268 -14.50 5.00 17.71
N TRP A 269 -14.80 6.21 17.29
CA TRP A 269 -13.86 7.32 17.26
C TRP A 269 -13.56 7.81 18.68
N GLU A 270 -12.51 8.63 18.82
CA GLU A 270 -12.00 9.16 20.09
C GLU A 270 -13.03 10.03 20.84
N ASP A 271 -13.98 10.62 20.13
CA ASP A 271 -15.10 11.37 20.69
C ASP A 271 -16.30 10.49 21.11
N GLY A 272 -16.17 9.17 20.90
CA GLY A 272 -17.16 8.16 21.25
C GLY A 272 -18.19 7.87 20.16
N GLU A 273 -18.16 8.57 19.03
CA GLU A 273 -19.06 8.32 17.91
C GLU A 273 -18.77 6.94 17.30
N PRO A 274 -19.78 6.09 17.05
CA PRO A 274 -19.55 4.79 16.42
C PRO A 274 -19.06 4.95 14.99
N LEU A 275 -18.23 3.99 14.54
CA LEU A 275 -17.89 3.82 13.13
C LEU A 275 -19.17 3.67 12.31
N LYS A 276 -19.24 4.34 11.15
CA LYS A 276 -20.40 4.33 10.27
C LYS A 276 -20.02 4.01 8.83
N LYS A 277 -21.04 3.62 8.06
CA LYS A 277 -20.96 3.43 6.62
C LYS A 277 -20.36 4.66 5.91
N ALA A 278 -20.78 5.86 6.35
CA ALA A 278 -20.31 7.13 5.81
C ALA A 278 -18.79 7.34 5.97
N ASP A 279 -18.16 6.70 6.96
CA ASP A 279 -16.71 6.81 7.18
C ASP A 279 -15.91 6.03 6.13
N PHE A 280 -16.43 4.88 5.70
CA PHE A 280 -15.88 4.10 4.59
C PHE A 280 -16.13 4.77 3.24
N GLU A 281 -17.32 5.34 3.04
CA GLU A 281 -17.66 6.10 1.83
C GLU A 281 -16.72 7.32 1.68
N LEU A 282 -16.46 8.02 2.77
CA LEU A 282 -15.51 9.13 2.81
C LEU A 282 -14.08 8.68 2.53
N ALA A 283 -13.65 7.55 3.12
CA ALA A 283 -12.34 6.99 2.85
C ALA A 283 -12.14 6.63 1.38
N TYR A 284 -13.14 6.01 0.74
CA TYR A 284 -13.08 5.76 -0.70
C TYR A 284 -13.02 7.05 -1.51
N LYS A 285 -13.91 8.01 -1.21
CA LYS A 285 -13.95 9.30 -1.89
C LYS A 285 -12.57 9.97 -1.87
N ILE A 286 -11.91 10.02 -0.70
CA ILE A 286 -10.65 10.72 -0.56
C ILE A 286 -9.46 9.89 -1.10
N ASN A 287 -9.37 8.60 -0.75
CA ASN A 287 -8.21 7.79 -1.14
C ASN A 287 -8.14 7.57 -2.65
N CYS A 288 -9.28 7.57 -3.33
CA CYS A 288 -9.38 7.38 -4.76
C CYS A 288 -9.64 8.67 -5.55
N ASP A 289 -9.54 9.83 -4.90
CA ASP A 289 -9.53 11.12 -5.61
C ASP A 289 -8.17 11.29 -6.33
N PRO A 290 -8.14 11.51 -7.65
CA PRO A 290 -6.91 11.80 -8.38
C PRO A 290 -6.12 13.00 -7.85
N ASP A 291 -6.79 13.95 -7.19
CA ASP A 291 -6.19 15.15 -6.60
C ASP A 291 -5.82 14.97 -5.12
N SER A 292 -5.99 13.77 -4.54
CA SER A 292 -5.64 13.45 -3.14
C SER A 292 -4.15 13.56 -2.80
N GLY A 293 -3.30 13.61 -3.83
CA GLY A 293 -1.85 13.55 -3.71
C GLY A 293 -1.30 12.14 -3.47
N ALA A 294 -2.13 11.09 -3.57
CA ALA A 294 -1.71 9.71 -3.36
C ALA A 294 -0.44 9.34 -4.14
N THR A 295 0.44 8.55 -3.51
CA THR A 295 1.67 8.13 -4.17
C THR A 295 1.44 7.22 -5.37
N SER A 296 0.31 6.52 -5.41
CA SER A 296 -0.17 5.67 -6.50
C SER A 296 -1.70 5.53 -6.42
N LEU A 297 -2.37 5.54 -7.56
CA LEU A 297 -3.81 5.26 -7.70
C LEU A 297 -4.09 3.86 -8.27
N THR A 298 -3.07 3.04 -8.49
CA THR A 298 -3.20 1.72 -9.13
C THR A 298 -4.26 0.85 -8.44
N TYR A 299 -4.29 0.83 -7.11
CA TYR A 299 -5.30 0.08 -6.38
C TYR A 299 -6.72 0.61 -6.63
N CYS A 300 -6.92 1.92 -6.54
CA CYS A 300 -8.21 2.57 -6.82
C CYS A 300 -8.69 2.32 -8.25
N ASN A 301 -7.79 2.44 -9.24
CA ASN A 301 -8.09 2.19 -10.65
C ASN A 301 -8.43 0.72 -10.94
N SER A 302 -8.05 -0.20 -10.05
CA SER A 302 -8.41 -1.62 -10.17
C SER A 302 -9.85 -1.94 -9.72
N ILE A 303 -10.50 -1.02 -8.99
CA ILE A 303 -11.84 -1.21 -8.45
C ILE A 303 -12.88 -0.94 -9.54
N LYS A 304 -13.70 -1.94 -9.85
CA LYS A 304 -14.86 -1.80 -10.75
C LYS A 304 -16.04 -1.17 -10.03
N SER A 305 -16.30 -1.60 -8.79
CA SER A 305 -17.37 -1.08 -7.96
C SER A 305 -17.18 -1.44 -6.49
N ILE A 306 -17.72 -0.62 -5.60
CA ILE A 306 -17.80 -0.89 -4.18
C ILE A 306 -19.26 -0.77 -3.71
N ASP A 307 -19.71 -1.73 -2.91
CA ASP A 307 -21.02 -1.76 -2.27
C ASP A 307 -20.87 -1.65 -0.76
N PHE A 308 -21.18 -0.49 -0.20
CA PHE A 308 -21.15 -0.24 1.24
C PHE A 308 -22.45 -0.74 1.88
N LYS A 309 -22.42 -1.92 2.48
CA LYS A 309 -23.61 -2.64 2.94
C LYS A 309 -24.09 -2.20 4.32
N SER A 310 -23.17 -1.86 5.22
CA SER A 310 -23.50 -1.44 6.59
C SER A 310 -22.38 -0.61 7.22
N ASP A 311 -22.56 -0.26 8.49
CA ASP A 311 -21.56 0.44 9.30
C ASP A 311 -20.28 -0.36 9.57
N THR A 312 -20.25 -1.65 9.21
CA THR A 312 -19.09 -2.54 9.42
C THR A 312 -18.83 -3.46 8.24
N GLU A 313 -19.51 -3.29 7.10
CA GLU A 313 -19.36 -4.23 5.97
C GLU A 313 -19.44 -3.51 4.63
N TYR A 314 -18.50 -3.84 3.74
CA TYR A 314 -18.54 -3.44 2.34
C TYR A 314 -17.99 -4.54 1.44
N THR A 315 -18.38 -4.51 0.17
CA THR A 315 -17.89 -5.45 -0.85
C THR A 315 -17.24 -4.70 -2.00
N VAL A 316 -16.00 -5.03 -2.29
CA VAL A 316 -15.24 -4.54 -3.45
C VAL A 316 -15.31 -5.57 -4.57
N THR A 317 -15.71 -5.13 -5.76
CA THR A 317 -15.57 -5.91 -7.00
C THR A 317 -14.47 -5.27 -7.83
N PHE A 318 -13.43 -6.04 -8.17
CA PHE A 318 -12.34 -5.55 -9.00
C PHE A 318 -12.63 -5.74 -10.50
N HIS A 319 -11.89 -5.04 -11.36
CA HIS A 319 -11.93 -5.29 -12.80
C HIS A 319 -11.48 -6.73 -13.11
N PRO A 320 -12.04 -7.37 -14.16
CA PRO A 320 -11.57 -8.68 -14.60
C PRO A 320 -10.06 -8.65 -14.89
N GLY A 321 -9.31 -9.61 -14.34
CA GLY A 321 -7.85 -9.70 -14.43
C GLY A 321 -7.11 -9.27 -13.16
N VAL A 322 -7.74 -8.50 -12.26
CA VAL A 322 -7.12 -8.09 -10.99
C VAL A 322 -7.03 -9.28 -10.03
N GLN A 323 -5.84 -9.53 -9.49
CA GLN A 323 -5.51 -10.66 -8.61
C GLN A 323 -4.53 -10.24 -7.51
N TRP A 324 -4.87 -9.20 -6.74
CA TRP A 324 -4.04 -8.68 -5.64
C TRP A 324 -3.71 -9.77 -4.61
N PRO A 325 -2.44 -10.12 -4.35
CA PRO A 325 -2.09 -11.21 -3.43
C PRO A 325 -2.54 -10.99 -1.98
N THR A 326 -2.74 -9.74 -1.57
CA THR A 326 -3.13 -9.34 -0.21
C THR A 326 -4.59 -8.89 -0.12
N TYR A 327 -5.44 -9.30 -1.07
CA TYR A 327 -6.84 -8.86 -1.15
C TYR A 327 -7.65 -9.09 0.14
N PHE A 328 -7.27 -10.10 0.93
CA PHE A 328 -7.98 -10.55 2.13
C PHE A 328 -7.71 -9.67 3.38
N ALA A 329 -6.81 -8.70 3.29
CA ALA A 329 -6.30 -7.92 4.41
C ALA A 329 -6.99 -6.54 4.58
N GLY A 330 -8.26 -6.41 4.19
CA GLY A 330 -9.07 -5.20 4.42
C GLY A 330 -9.11 -4.24 3.24
N ALA A 331 -8.85 -4.73 2.02
CA ALA A 331 -8.98 -4.03 0.74
C ALA A 331 -8.47 -2.57 0.71
N GLY A 332 -7.47 -2.24 1.53
CA GLY A 332 -6.75 -0.96 1.53
C GLY A 332 -7.58 0.31 1.79
N LEU A 333 -8.86 0.21 2.15
CA LEU A 333 -9.76 1.39 2.18
C LEU A 333 -9.62 2.21 3.48
N GLY A 334 -9.60 1.54 4.63
CA GLY A 334 -9.69 2.21 5.93
C GLY A 334 -11.00 2.98 6.14
N ALA A 335 -11.01 3.94 7.07
CA ALA A 335 -12.16 4.80 7.37
C ALA A 335 -11.67 6.19 7.78
N TYR A 336 -12.44 7.24 7.48
CA TYR A 336 -12.22 8.59 7.98
C TYR A 336 -13.46 9.10 8.72
N PRO A 337 -13.33 9.90 9.79
CA PRO A 337 -14.45 10.26 10.63
C PRO A 337 -15.34 11.30 9.95
N SER A 338 -16.36 10.83 9.24
CA SER A 338 -17.25 11.65 8.38
C SER A 338 -18.05 12.69 9.15
N HIS A 339 -18.22 12.49 10.46
CA HIS A 339 -18.92 13.40 11.36
C HIS A 339 -18.08 14.56 11.86
N GLN A 340 -16.74 14.50 11.76
CA GLN A 340 -15.86 15.51 12.31
C GLN A 340 -16.12 16.88 11.68
N VAL A 341 -16.17 17.90 12.52
CA VAL A 341 -16.36 19.30 12.11
C VAL A 341 -15.00 20.00 12.16
N LEU A 342 -14.60 20.54 11.03
CA LEU A 342 -13.35 21.27 10.88
C LEU A 342 -13.42 22.60 11.62
N SER A 343 -12.26 23.22 11.86
CA SER A 343 -12.16 24.51 12.54
C SER A 343 -12.92 25.64 11.85
N ASP A 344 -13.23 25.49 10.56
CA ASP A 344 -14.02 26.45 9.76
C ASP A 344 -15.53 26.17 9.79
N GLY A 345 -15.97 25.15 10.54
CA GLY A 345 -17.37 24.78 10.72
C GLY A 345 -17.95 23.83 9.68
N ARG A 346 -17.19 23.45 8.64
CA ARG A 346 -17.63 22.44 7.67
C ARG A 346 -17.45 21.03 8.22
N LYS A 347 -18.27 20.07 7.80
CA LYS A 347 -18.00 18.65 8.08
C LYS A 347 -16.91 18.14 7.16
N LEU A 348 -16.10 17.21 7.66
CA LEU A 348 -15.06 16.56 6.87
C LEU A 348 -15.63 15.82 5.65
N ALA A 349 -16.84 15.29 5.73
CA ALA A 349 -17.49 14.64 4.58
C ALA A 349 -17.82 15.59 3.42
N ASP A 350 -18.00 16.89 3.72
CA ASP A 350 -18.45 17.91 2.76
C ASP A 350 -17.29 18.63 2.06
N VAL A 351 -16.04 18.34 2.45
CA VAL A 351 -14.84 18.95 1.87
C VAL A 351 -14.19 18.13 0.78
#